data_AF-A0A1F4ARP8-F1
#
_entry.id   AF-A0A1F4ARP8-F1
#
_cell.length_a   1.000
_cell.length_b   1.000
_cell.length_c   1.000
_cell.angle_alpha   90.00
_cell.angle_beta   90.00
_cell.angle_gamma   90.00
#
_symmetry.space_group_name_H-M   'P 1'
#
loop_
_entity.id
_entity.type
_entity.pdbx_description
1 polymer ?
#
loop_
_entity_poly.entity_id
_entity_poly.type
_entity_poly.pdbx_seq_one_letter_code
_entity_poly.pdbx_strand_id
1 'polypeptide(L)'
;MTLQRIVSGGQTGVDRGALDAALAAGFPCGGWCPQGREAEDGAIPDRYPVTTLPGANYLERTRQNVIGSDGTVVICFGELSGGTLKTVEFCDRFGKPVVVLDGNALAPDAAASKAAAFVSSHAIRILNVAGPRESGHTGARTYAEQVIGLLLRAAG
;
A
#
# COMPACT_ATOMS: atom_id res chain seq x y z
N MET A 1 13.92 -3.28 -12.77
CA MET A 1 13.10 -2.34 -11.95
C MET A 1 13.92 -1.88 -10.75
N THR A 2 13.79 -0.64 -10.26
CA THR A 2 14.62 -0.07 -9.16
C THR A 2 14.07 -0.32 -7.76
N LEU A 3 12.95 -1.05 -7.66
CA LEU A 3 12.23 -1.26 -6.41
C LEU A 3 13.05 -2.10 -5.43
N GLN A 4 13.10 -1.64 -4.18
CA GLN A 4 13.87 -2.24 -3.10
C GLN A 4 13.00 -2.61 -1.90
N ARG A 5 11.85 -1.95 -1.72
CA ARG A 5 10.98 -2.17 -0.55
C ARG A 5 9.52 -1.83 -0.82
N ILE A 6 8.61 -2.66 -0.30
CA ILE A 6 7.17 -2.34 -0.18
C ILE A 6 6.90 -1.80 1.23
N VAL A 7 6.16 -0.70 1.36
CA VAL A 7 5.68 -0.21 2.66
C VAL A 7 4.17 -0.07 2.67
N SER A 8 3.56 -0.35 3.82
CA SER A 8 2.14 -0.14 4.07
C SER A 8 1.86 -0.06 5.58
N GLY A 9 0.67 0.37 5.98
CA GLY A 9 0.36 0.59 7.39
C GLY A 9 -0.28 -0.57 8.14
N GLY A 10 -0.44 -1.73 7.50
CA GLY A 10 -0.87 -2.97 8.14
C GLY A 10 -2.36 -3.08 8.50
N GLN A 11 -3.18 -2.12 8.06
CA GLN A 11 -4.65 -2.24 8.14
C GLN A 11 -5.13 -3.49 7.37
N THR A 12 -6.33 -4.00 7.66
CA THR A 12 -6.94 -5.04 6.80
C THR A 12 -7.10 -4.54 5.35
N GLY A 13 -7.54 -5.41 4.43
CA GLY A 13 -7.70 -5.03 3.04
C GLY A 13 -6.36 -4.81 2.34
N VAL A 14 -6.26 -3.70 1.60
CA VAL A 14 -5.13 -3.46 0.69
C VAL A 14 -3.78 -3.47 1.41
N ASP A 15 -3.70 -2.88 2.60
CA ASP A 15 -2.44 -2.76 3.32
C ASP A 15 -1.84 -4.14 3.62
N ARG A 16 -2.64 -5.07 4.15
CA ARG A 16 -2.20 -6.45 4.39
C ARG A 16 -2.00 -7.24 3.11
N GLY A 17 -2.81 -7.05 2.07
CA GLY A 17 -2.59 -7.72 0.77
C GLY A 17 -1.22 -7.39 0.17
N ALA A 18 -0.80 -6.12 0.26
CA ALA A 18 0.52 -5.70 -0.19
C ALA A 18 1.65 -6.32 0.64
N LEU A 19 1.50 -6.38 1.96
CA LEU A 19 2.49 -7.00 2.85
C LEU A 19 2.55 -8.52 2.67
N ASP A 20 1.40 -9.19 2.50
CA ASP A 20 1.32 -10.63 2.25
C ASP A 20 2.08 -11.00 0.97
N ALA A 21 1.86 -10.26 -0.12
CA ALA A 21 2.56 -10.47 -1.38
C ALA A 21 4.08 -10.30 -1.24
N ALA A 22 4.53 -9.26 -0.53
CA ALA A 22 5.94 -9.02 -0.31
C ALA A 22 6.59 -10.11 0.56
N LEU A 23 5.93 -10.53 1.64
CA LEU A 23 6.39 -11.61 2.50
C LEU A 23 6.46 -12.95 1.74
N ALA A 24 5.43 -13.28 0.94
CA ALA A 24 5.41 -14.49 0.14
C ALA A 24 6.53 -14.53 -0.91
N ALA A 25 6.92 -13.38 -1.45
CA ALA A 25 8.04 -13.25 -2.39
C ALA A 25 9.42 -13.16 -1.71
N GLY A 26 9.50 -13.14 -0.37
CA GLY A 26 10.75 -12.85 0.34
C GLY A 26 11.29 -11.44 0.08
N PHE A 27 10.44 -10.52 -0.38
CA PHE A 27 10.80 -9.16 -0.75
C PHE A 27 10.77 -8.23 0.48
N PRO A 28 11.74 -7.31 0.65
CA PRO A 28 11.75 -6.42 1.81
C PRO A 28 10.45 -5.63 1.94
N CYS A 29 9.83 -5.69 3.12
CA CYS A 29 8.62 -4.91 3.41
C CYS A 29 8.55 -4.37 4.83
N GLY A 30 7.59 -3.48 5.08
CA GLY A 30 7.27 -2.95 6.41
C GLY A 30 6.37 -1.73 6.31
N GLY A 31 6.65 -0.70 7.10
CA GLY A 31 5.92 0.58 7.07
C GLY A 31 5.55 1.03 8.47
N TRP A 32 4.76 2.09 8.55
CA TRP A 32 4.36 2.71 9.81
C TRP A 32 2.91 2.37 10.15
N CYS A 33 2.69 1.91 11.38
CA CYS A 33 1.37 1.63 11.93
C CYS A 33 1.10 2.52 13.17
N PRO A 34 -0.17 2.64 13.62
CA PRO A 34 -0.49 3.36 14.84
C PRO A 34 0.24 2.80 16.06
N GLN A 35 0.31 3.60 17.14
CA GLN A 35 0.72 3.07 18.44
C GLN A 35 -0.17 1.89 18.83
N GLY A 36 0.40 0.86 19.46
CA GLY A 36 -0.34 -0.36 19.81
C GLY A 36 -0.64 -1.31 18.63
N ARG A 37 -0.13 -1.00 17.42
CA ARG A 37 -0.33 -1.80 16.20
C ARG A 37 -1.82 -1.97 15.87
N GLU A 38 -2.64 -0.93 16.00
CA GLU A 38 -4.08 -1.03 15.80
C GLU A 38 -4.49 -1.21 14.33
N ALA A 39 -5.43 -2.13 14.08
CA ALA A 39 -6.17 -2.32 12.84
C ALA A 39 -7.66 -2.59 13.16
N GLU A 40 -8.53 -2.66 12.15
CA GLU A 40 -9.98 -2.81 12.38
C GLU A 40 -10.38 -4.13 13.03
N ASP A 41 -9.56 -5.18 12.87
CA ASP A 41 -9.76 -6.52 13.41
C ASP A 41 -8.92 -6.77 14.67
N GLY A 42 -8.39 -5.71 15.28
CA GLY A 42 -7.53 -5.76 16.47
C GLY A 42 -6.06 -5.48 16.14
N ALA A 43 -5.16 -6.04 16.94
CA ALA A 43 -3.73 -5.80 16.77
C ALA A 43 -3.19 -6.43 15.48
N ILE A 44 -2.36 -5.68 14.74
CA ILE A 44 -1.67 -6.15 13.53
C ILE A 44 -0.74 -7.31 13.92
N PRO A 45 -0.93 -8.51 13.33
CA PRO A 45 -0.12 -9.69 13.67
C PRO A 45 1.39 -9.45 13.55
N ASP A 46 2.18 -10.09 14.42
CA ASP A 46 3.64 -9.89 14.51
C ASP A 46 4.41 -10.30 13.24
N ARG A 47 3.81 -11.16 12.41
CA ARG A 47 4.39 -11.53 11.10
C ARG A 47 4.57 -10.33 10.17
N TYR A 48 3.83 -9.25 10.37
CA TYR A 48 3.95 -8.03 9.58
C TYR A 48 5.03 -7.11 10.16
N PRO A 49 6.13 -6.82 9.42
CA PRO A 49 7.27 -6.05 9.91
C PRO A 49 7.01 -4.53 9.89
N VAL A 50 5.90 -4.10 10.46
CA VAL A 50 5.53 -2.68 10.62
C VAL A 50 6.08 -2.11 11.92
N THR A 51 6.47 -0.84 11.89
CA THR A 51 6.99 -0.07 13.03
C THR A 51 5.87 0.80 13.59
N THR A 52 5.70 0.81 14.92
CA THR A 52 4.73 1.70 15.57
C THR A 52 5.24 3.14 15.52
N LEU A 53 4.37 4.06 15.13
CA LEU A 53 4.63 5.49 15.22
C LEU A 53 4.08 6.02 16.56
N PRO A 54 4.94 6.48 17.50
CA PRO A 54 4.49 6.89 18.84
C PRO A 54 3.48 8.03 18.78
N GLY A 55 2.39 7.92 19.55
CA GLY A 55 1.32 8.93 19.59
C GLY A 55 0.49 9.05 18.32
N ALA A 56 0.74 8.23 17.30
CA ALA A 56 0.10 8.38 16.00
C ALA A 56 -1.25 7.69 15.90
N ASN A 57 -2.22 8.41 15.35
CA ASN A 57 -3.48 7.86 14.86
C ASN A 57 -3.37 7.35 13.40
N TYR A 58 -4.49 6.89 12.85
CA TYR A 58 -4.56 6.40 11.47
C TYR A 58 -4.14 7.42 10.40
N LEU A 59 -4.37 8.72 10.60
CA LEU A 59 -3.97 9.75 9.63
C LEU A 59 -2.47 9.99 9.68
N GLU A 60 -1.88 10.01 10.88
CA GLU A 60 -0.45 10.27 11.07
C GLU A 60 0.40 9.13 10.52
N ARG A 61 0.01 7.87 10.73
CA ARG A 61 0.69 6.73 10.09
C ARG A 61 0.56 6.77 8.56
N THR A 62 -0.60 7.17 8.02
CA THR A 62 -0.80 7.27 6.57
C THR A 62 0.11 8.34 5.98
N ARG A 63 0.13 9.53 6.60
CA ARG A 63 1.07 10.60 6.26
C ARG A 63 2.52 10.12 6.28
N GLN A 64 2.92 9.40 7.33
CA GLN A 64 4.30 8.94 7.48
C GLN A 64 4.70 7.91 6.41
N ASN A 65 3.79 7.01 6.02
CA ASN A 65 4.06 6.07 4.93
C ASN A 65 4.20 6.77 3.56
N VAL A 66 3.43 7.84 3.32
CA VAL A 66 3.56 8.66 2.10
C VAL A 66 4.88 9.44 2.07
N ILE A 67 5.24 10.08 3.20
CA ILE A 67 6.49 10.86 3.28
C ILE A 67 7.72 9.96 3.18
N GLY A 68 7.67 8.80 3.84
CA GLY A 68 8.77 7.83 3.93
C GLY A 68 8.97 6.96 2.69
N SER A 69 8.12 7.08 1.66
CA SER A 69 8.27 6.37 0.39
C SER A 69 8.67 7.30 -0.75
N ASP A 70 9.13 6.74 -1.87
CA ASP A 70 9.45 7.51 -3.09
C ASP A 70 8.19 7.74 -3.96
N GLY A 71 7.15 6.94 -3.76
CA GLY A 71 5.85 7.11 -4.41
C GLY A 71 4.81 6.15 -3.82
N THR A 72 3.55 6.34 -4.21
CA THR A 72 2.42 5.55 -3.70
C THR A 72 1.57 4.95 -4.82
N VAL A 73 1.28 3.66 -4.73
CA VAL A 73 0.17 3.03 -5.44
C VAL A 73 -1.04 3.05 -4.52
N VAL A 74 -2.12 3.69 -4.97
CA VAL A 74 -3.42 3.68 -4.30
C VAL A 74 -4.35 2.73 -5.05
N ILE A 75 -4.83 1.69 -4.37
CA ILE A 75 -5.86 0.79 -4.90
C ILE A 75 -7.21 1.25 -4.36
N CYS A 76 -8.16 1.49 -5.27
CA CYS A 76 -9.54 1.81 -4.95
C CYS A 76 -10.49 0.88 -5.71
N PHE A 77 -11.78 1.02 -5.44
CA PHE A 77 -12.84 0.23 -6.09
C PHE A 77 -14.02 1.18 -6.34
N GLY A 78 -13.93 1.97 -7.40
CA GLY A 78 -14.75 3.15 -7.62
C GLY A 78 -14.20 4.41 -6.92
N GLU A 79 -15.10 5.25 -6.42
CA GLU A 79 -14.75 6.57 -5.87
C GLU A 79 -13.84 6.49 -4.63
N LEU A 80 -12.87 7.41 -4.57
CA LEU A 80 -11.97 7.54 -3.43
C LEU A 80 -12.72 8.09 -2.21
N SER A 81 -12.60 7.41 -1.09
CA SER A 81 -13.21 7.83 0.16
C SER A 81 -12.32 7.54 1.37
N GLY A 82 -12.65 8.16 2.51
CA GLY A 82 -12.00 7.91 3.81
C GLY A 82 -10.47 8.02 3.76
N GLY A 83 -9.79 7.03 4.37
CA GLY A 83 -8.33 6.98 4.44
C GLY A 83 -7.63 6.86 3.07
N THR A 84 -8.30 6.27 2.09
CA THR A 84 -7.78 6.13 0.72
C THR A 84 -7.68 7.50 0.05
N LEU A 85 -8.73 8.33 0.14
CA LEU A 85 -8.70 9.71 -0.34
C LEU A 85 -7.62 10.54 0.38
N LYS A 86 -7.50 10.40 1.71
CA LYS A 86 -6.46 11.08 2.48
C LYS A 86 -5.05 10.72 2.04
N THR A 87 -4.81 9.50 1.60
CA THR A 87 -3.51 9.10 1.02
C THR A 87 -3.19 9.93 -0.23
N VAL A 88 -4.15 10.09 -1.13
CA VAL A 88 -3.97 10.89 -2.37
C VAL A 88 -3.76 12.36 -2.03
N GLU A 89 -4.55 12.92 -1.11
CA GLU A 89 -4.37 14.30 -0.63
C GLU A 89 -2.97 14.53 -0.02
N PHE A 90 -2.44 13.56 0.74
CA PHE A 90 -1.07 13.66 1.26
C PHE A 90 -0.02 13.56 0.14
N CYS A 91 -0.23 12.72 -0.86
CA CYS A 91 0.69 12.64 -1.99
C CYS A 91 0.78 13.97 -2.72
N ASP A 92 -0.36 14.59 -3.03
CA ASP A 92 -0.43 15.92 -3.64
C ASP A 92 0.25 16.97 -2.76
N ARG A 93 -0.14 17.04 -1.47
CA ARG A 93 0.41 18.01 -0.51
C ARG A 93 1.93 17.95 -0.35
N PHE A 94 2.51 16.75 -0.40
CA PHE A 94 3.95 16.56 -0.19
C PHE A 94 4.73 16.36 -1.50
N GLY A 95 4.10 16.56 -2.66
CA GLY A 95 4.74 16.42 -3.97
C GLY A 95 5.26 14.99 -4.23
N LYS A 96 4.59 13.97 -3.68
CA LYS A 96 4.95 12.57 -3.87
C LYS A 96 4.20 12.00 -5.08
N PRO A 97 4.89 11.32 -6.02
CA PRO A 97 4.24 10.61 -7.11
C PRO A 97 3.18 9.64 -6.60
N VAL A 98 2.03 9.62 -7.26
CA VAL A 98 0.92 8.71 -6.95
C VAL A 98 0.28 8.17 -8.22
N VAL A 99 -0.07 6.88 -8.21
CA VAL A 99 -0.95 6.28 -9.21
C VAL A 99 -2.15 5.66 -8.53
N VAL A 100 -3.34 5.92 -9.06
CA VAL A 100 -4.60 5.34 -8.57
C VAL A 100 -5.01 4.22 -9.52
N LEU A 101 -5.27 3.04 -8.96
CA LEU A 101 -5.67 1.83 -9.67
C LEU A 101 -7.07 1.44 -9.18
N ASP A 102 -8.06 1.51 -10.06
CA ASP A 102 -9.42 1.08 -9.75
C ASP A 102 -9.59 -0.42 -10.02
N GLY A 103 -9.72 -1.20 -8.95
CA GLY A 103 -9.90 -2.65 -9.01
C GLY A 103 -11.24 -3.12 -9.56
N ASN A 104 -12.24 -2.24 -9.66
CA ASN A 104 -13.47 -2.55 -10.40
C ASN A 104 -13.27 -2.45 -11.91
N ALA A 105 -12.31 -1.64 -12.36
CA ALA A 105 -12.05 -1.39 -13.77
C ALA A 105 -10.84 -2.17 -14.32
N LEU A 106 -9.92 -2.60 -13.45
CA LEU A 106 -8.66 -3.22 -13.85
C LEU A 106 -8.56 -4.64 -13.29
N ALA A 107 -8.33 -5.60 -14.19
CA ALA A 107 -7.84 -6.91 -13.80
C ALA A 107 -6.45 -6.78 -13.12
N PRO A 108 -6.08 -7.69 -12.20
CA PRO A 108 -4.84 -7.59 -11.43
C PRO A 108 -3.55 -7.49 -12.26
N ASP A 109 -3.48 -8.16 -13.41
CA ASP A 109 -2.36 -8.12 -14.35
C ASP A 109 -2.22 -6.77 -15.06
N ALA A 110 -3.34 -6.17 -15.46
CA ALA A 110 -3.37 -4.83 -16.01
C ALA A 110 -2.97 -3.78 -14.96
N ALA A 111 -3.47 -3.91 -13.72
CA ALA A 111 -3.09 -3.05 -12.60
C ALA A 111 -1.60 -3.19 -12.24
N ALA A 112 -1.07 -4.41 -12.19
CA ALA A 112 0.34 -4.67 -11.96
C ALA A 112 1.23 -4.06 -13.05
N SER A 113 0.83 -4.17 -14.32
CA SER A 113 1.55 -3.55 -15.44
C SER A 113 1.60 -2.03 -15.32
N LYS A 114 0.49 -1.40 -14.92
CA LYS A 114 0.45 0.05 -14.64
C LYS A 114 1.32 0.43 -13.45
N ALA A 115 1.31 -0.36 -12.37
CA ALA A 115 2.18 -0.15 -11.22
C ALA A 115 3.67 -0.27 -11.60
N ALA A 116 4.04 -1.25 -12.43
CA ALA A 116 5.41 -1.44 -12.91
C ALA A 116 5.89 -0.26 -13.78
N ALA A 117 5.02 0.23 -14.68
CA ALA A 117 5.29 1.41 -15.48
C ALA A 117 5.48 2.66 -14.60
N PHE A 118 4.60 2.85 -13.60
CA PHE A 118 4.69 3.94 -12.63
C PHE A 118 5.99 3.91 -11.83
N VAL A 119 6.38 2.74 -11.31
CA VAL A 119 7.65 2.57 -10.58
C VAL A 119 8.84 2.92 -11.46
N SER A 120 8.83 2.45 -12.71
CA SER A 120 9.93 2.68 -13.64
C SER A 120 10.04 4.14 -14.06
N SER A 121 8.92 4.81 -14.35
CA SER A 121 8.91 6.21 -14.80
C SER A 121 9.31 7.21 -13.70
N HIS A 122 9.10 6.85 -12.43
CA HIS A 122 9.45 7.70 -11.28
C HIS A 122 10.67 7.18 -10.49
N ALA A 123 11.37 6.15 -11.00
CA ALA A 123 12.52 5.52 -10.35
C ALA A 123 12.27 5.17 -8.86
N ILE A 124 11.08 4.67 -8.55
CA ILE A 124 10.66 4.38 -7.16
C ILE A 124 11.51 3.24 -6.61
N ARG A 125 12.10 3.42 -5.42
CA ARG A 125 12.83 2.38 -4.69
C ARG A 125 12.03 1.90 -3.48
N ILE A 126 11.34 2.79 -2.79
CA ILE A 126 10.41 2.46 -1.70
C ILE A 126 9.00 2.79 -2.17
N LEU A 127 8.17 1.77 -2.39
CA LEU A 127 6.79 1.93 -2.83
C LEU A 127 5.83 1.78 -1.66
N ASN A 128 5.06 2.83 -1.39
CA ASN A 128 3.92 2.73 -0.49
C ASN A 128 2.72 2.14 -1.24
N VAL A 129 1.98 1.24 -0.59
CA VAL A 129 0.73 0.69 -1.11
C VAL A 129 -0.37 0.93 -0.10
N ALA A 130 -1.45 1.57 -0.55
CA ALA A 130 -2.56 1.97 0.29
C ALA A 130 -3.91 1.74 -0.42
N GLY A 131 -4.96 1.57 0.37
CA GLY A 131 -6.31 1.39 -0.14
C GLY A 131 -7.32 1.17 0.98
N PRO A 132 -8.56 0.77 0.65
CA PRO A 132 -9.56 0.52 1.67
C PRO A 132 -9.17 -0.68 2.54
N ARG A 133 -9.61 -0.57 3.80
CA ARG A 133 -9.70 -1.71 4.72
C ARG A 133 -10.72 -2.74 4.22
N GLU A 134 -10.65 -3.96 4.72
CA GLU A 134 -11.49 -5.07 4.23
C GLU A 134 -12.99 -4.77 4.41
N SER A 135 -13.38 -4.18 5.54
CA SER A 135 -14.76 -3.71 5.76
C SER A 135 -15.21 -2.61 4.79
N GLY A 136 -14.27 -1.88 4.17
CA GLY A 136 -14.53 -0.85 3.16
C GLY A 136 -14.70 -1.43 1.75
N HIS A 137 -14.10 -2.59 1.47
CA HIS A 137 -14.37 -3.36 0.27
C HIS A 137 -13.94 -4.83 0.45
N THR A 138 -14.91 -5.74 0.42
CA THR A 138 -14.66 -7.19 0.47
C THR A 138 -13.81 -7.64 -0.71
N GLY A 139 -12.73 -8.37 -0.46
CA GLY A 139 -11.77 -8.83 -1.47
C GLY A 139 -10.63 -7.85 -1.74
N ALA A 140 -10.57 -6.70 -1.06
CA ALA A 140 -9.51 -5.71 -1.23
C ALA A 140 -8.12 -6.31 -0.94
N ARG A 141 -8.01 -7.14 0.10
CA ARG A 141 -6.77 -7.86 0.44
C ARG A 141 -6.32 -8.76 -0.71
N THR A 142 -7.20 -9.63 -1.19
CA THR A 142 -6.89 -10.60 -2.26
C THR A 142 -6.47 -9.89 -3.54
N TYR A 143 -7.18 -8.82 -3.92
CA TYR A 143 -6.85 -8.05 -5.11
C TYR A 143 -5.47 -7.40 -4.99
N ALA A 144 -5.19 -6.73 -3.86
CA ALA A 144 -3.90 -6.10 -3.63
C ALA A 144 -2.74 -7.12 -3.60
N GLU A 145 -2.96 -8.29 -2.99
CA GLU A 145 -1.97 -9.38 -2.98
C GLU A 145 -1.63 -9.85 -4.40
N GLN A 146 -2.63 -10.01 -5.27
CA GLN A 146 -2.41 -10.40 -6.66
C GLN A 146 -1.65 -9.34 -7.45
N VAL A 147 -2.06 -8.07 -7.34
CA VAL A 147 -1.41 -6.94 -8.05
C VAL A 147 0.04 -6.81 -7.63
N ILE A 148 0.32 -6.78 -6.33
CA ILE A 148 1.68 -6.62 -5.82
C ILE A 148 2.52 -7.88 -6.08
N GLY A 149 1.95 -9.07 -5.98
CA GLY A 149 2.64 -10.32 -6.33
C GLY A 149 3.06 -10.36 -7.80
N LEU A 150 2.19 -9.91 -8.71
CA LEU A 150 2.52 -9.78 -10.14
C LEU A 150 3.59 -8.71 -10.39
N LEU A 151 3.50 -7.57 -9.72
CA LEU A 151 4.50 -6.49 -9.78
C LEU A 151 5.89 -7.00 -9.39
N LEU A 152 5.99 -7.74 -8.27
CA LEU A 152 7.25 -8.25 -7.75
C LEU A 152 7.84 -9.36 -8.64
N ARG A 153 7.02 -10.20 -9.27
CA ARG A 153 7.49 -11.20 -10.25
C ARG A 153 8.09 -10.58 -11.51
N ALA A 154 7.65 -9.38 -11.89
CA ALA A 154 8.24 -8.65 -13.02
C ALA A 154 9.52 -7.88 -12.63
N ALA A 155 9.84 -7.80 -11.34
CA ALA A 155 11.01 -7.10 -10.81
C ALA A 155 12.25 -7.99 -10.66
N GLY A 156 12.05 -9.31 -10.52
CA GLY A 156 13.10 -10.34 -10.49
C GLY A 156 13.32 -10.97 -11.86
#